data_AF-A0A9E4ZKB7-F1
#
_entry.id   AF-A0A9E4ZKB7-F1
#
_cell.length_a   1.000
_cell.length_b   1.000
_cell.length_c   1.000
_cell.angle_alpha   90.00
_cell.angle_beta   90.00
_cell.angle_gamma   90.00
#
_symmetry.space_group_name_H-M   'P 1'
#
loop_
_entity.id
_entity.type
_entity.pdbx_description
1 polymer ?
#
loop_
_entity_poly.entity_id
_entity_poly.type
_entity_poly.pdbx_seq_one_letter_code
_entity_poly.pdbx_strand_id
1 'polypeptide(L)'
;MIPVFADNTPSGDWIGVDLNTTDHLAVVAHPASGGVVMLGEFPGDADHREQCGSAGKGKKRRAERDRESRIRGDLNRRVASEIVKMARQLQCGIKLEDLAGAGFTGREKPGTPLPFARRDGSFYHLQNLIERRAHDAGVPVALVDPALTSRRCSRCGKRGARKGKRFLCPHCLYTGHADANAAFNIAAARVSPGSPERRPPAITPSAPGCAAPSRDTASRDGSS
;
A
#
# COMPACT_ATOMS: atom_id res chain seq x y z
N MET A 1 21.64 28.32 -2.53
CA MET A 1 20.29 28.37 -3.12
C MET A 1 19.74 26.94 -3.09
N ILE A 2 19.02 26.59 -2.02
CA ILE A 2 18.44 25.25 -1.83
C ILE A 2 17.01 25.33 -2.36
N PRO A 3 16.57 24.47 -3.29
CA PRO A 3 15.20 24.52 -3.77
C PRO A 3 14.27 24.14 -2.62
N VAL A 4 13.36 25.07 -2.29
CA VAL A 4 12.23 24.85 -1.41
C VAL A 4 11.37 23.79 -2.06
N PHE A 5 11.28 22.61 -1.44
CA PHE A 5 10.39 21.54 -1.93
C PHE A 5 8.97 22.08 -1.91
N ALA A 6 8.38 22.19 -3.10
CA ALA A 6 7.02 22.64 -3.31
C ALA A 6 6.04 21.91 -2.39
N ASP A 7 5.06 22.66 -1.87
CA ASP A 7 3.94 22.17 -1.08
C ASP A 7 3.35 20.90 -1.69
N ASN A 8 3.74 19.77 -1.12
CA ASN A 8 3.39 18.44 -1.63
C ASN A 8 2.03 18.04 -1.06
N THR A 9 1.04 18.93 -1.18
CA THR A 9 -0.35 18.58 -0.90
C THR A 9 -0.82 17.75 -2.09
N PRO A 10 -1.04 16.44 -1.93
CA PRO A 10 -1.55 15.64 -3.03
C PRO A 10 -2.87 16.25 -3.47
N SER A 11 -3.06 16.33 -4.79
CA SER A 11 -4.38 16.62 -5.33
C SER A 11 -5.38 15.66 -4.68
N GLY A 12 -6.65 16.01 -4.59
CA GLY A 12 -7.69 15.15 -3.99
C GLY A 12 -7.88 13.78 -4.68
N ASP A 13 -6.96 13.40 -5.55
CA ASP A 13 -6.88 12.18 -6.33
C ASP A 13 -6.21 11.06 -5.56
N TRP A 14 -6.74 9.85 -5.75
CA TRP A 14 -6.30 8.65 -5.06
C TRP A 14 -6.09 7.54 -6.06
N ILE A 15 -4.95 6.83 -5.95
CA ILE A 15 -4.80 5.52 -6.55
C ILE A 15 -5.42 4.46 -5.63
N GLY A 16 -6.07 3.46 -6.21
CA GLY A 16 -6.57 2.31 -5.49
C GLY A 16 -5.65 1.11 -5.70
N VAL A 17 -5.33 0.40 -4.63
CA VAL A 17 -4.42 -0.74 -4.68
C VAL A 17 -5.09 -1.98 -4.09
N ASP A 18 -5.33 -2.98 -4.94
CA ASP A 18 -5.82 -4.31 -4.54
C ASP A 18 -4.60 -5.21 -4.19
N LEU A 19 -4.54 -5.67 -2.95
CA LEU A 19 -3.42 -6.43 -2.38
C LEU A 19 -3.67 -7.95 -2.29
N ASN A 20 -4.66 -8.51 -2.99
CA ASN A 20 -4.96 -9.95 -2.88
C ASN A 20 -5.33 -10.58 -4.22
N THR A 21 -4.43 -10.49 -5.20
CA THR A 21 -4.68 -11.03 -6.54
C THR A 21 -4.11 -12.44 -6.72
N THR A 22 -4.65 -13.18 -7.68
CA THR A 22 -4.32 -14.61 -7.85
C THR A 22 -2.94 -14.83 -8.50
N ASP A 23 -2.48 -13.91 -9.35
CA ASP A 23 -1.18 -14.05 -10.05
C ASP A 23 -0.18 -12.94 -9.74
N HIS A 24 -0.66 -11.82 -9.19
CA HIS A 24 0.15 -10.64 -8.88
C HIS A 24 0.09 -10.34 -7.38
N LEU A 25 1.12 -9.71 -6.84
CA LEU A 25 1.09 -9.25 -5.46
C LEU A 25 0.17 -8.05 -5.26
N ALA A 26 0.10 -7.15 -6.24
CA ALA A 26 -0.73 -5.96 -6.17
C ALA A 26 -1.21 -5.51 -7.54
N VAL A 27 -2.43 -4.95 -7.60
CA VAL A 27 -2.94 -4.24 -8.79
C VAL A 27 -3.29 -2.81 -8.41
N VAL A 28 -2.68 -1.86 -9.10
CA VAL A 28 -2.83 -0.42 -8.89
C VAL A 28 -3.72 0.15 -9.99
N ALA A 29 -4.75 0.91 -9.63
CA ALA A 29 -5.59 1.64 -10.57
C ALA A 29 -5.54 3.14 -10.27
N HIS A 30 -5.39 3.94 -11.34
CA HIS A 30 -5.44 5.41 -11.28
C HIS A 30 -6.71 5.90 -11.99
N PRO A 31 -7.74 6.35 -11.24
CA PRO A 31 -9.02 6.77 -11.81
C PRO A 31 -8.92 7.90 -12.84
N ALA A 32 -8.04 8.88 -12.61
CA ALA A 32 -7.96 10.06 -13.48
C ALA A 32 -7.40 9.73 -14.86
N SER A 33 -6.43 8.80 -14.97
CA SER A 33 -5.92 8.35 -16.28
C SER A 33 -6.63 7.11 -16.82
N GLY A 34 -7.41 6.39 -15.99
CA GLY A 34 -7.93 5.08 -16.32
C GLY A 34 -6.86 3.98 -16.42
N GLY A 35 -5.62 4.27 -16.03
CA GLY A 35 -4.49 3.34 -16.11
C GLY A 35 -4.52 2.28 -15.01
N VAL A 36 -4.05 1.08 -15.35
CA VAL A 36 -3.92 -0.05 -14.41
C VAL A 36 -2.52 -0.64 -14.53
N VAL A 37 -1.87 -0.90 -13.41
CA VAL A 37 -0.55 -1.55 -13.36
C VAL A 37 -0.61 -2.76 -12.42
N MET A 38 -0.15 -3.91 -12.90
CA MET A 38 -0.09 -5.15 -12.13
C MET A 38 1.37 -5.40 -11.70
N LEU A 39 1.59 -5.67 -10.42
CA LEU A 39 2.92 -5.72 -9.81
C LEU A 39 3.19 -7.06 -9.13
N GLY A 40 4.40 -7.59 -9.31
CA GLY A 40 4.85 -8.80 -8.65
C GLY A 40 4.23 -10.06 -9.24
N GLU A 41 4.32 -10.23 -10.56
CA GLU A 41 3.97 -11.47 -11.25
C GLU A 41 4.70 -12.66 -10.62
N PHE A 42 3.94 -13.67 -10.21
CA PHE A 42 4.48 -14.99 -9.92
C PHE A 42 4.44 -15.83 -11.20
N PRO A 43 5.55 -16.48 -11.60
CA PRO A 43 5.48 -17.48 -12.64
C PRO A 43 4.63 -18.66 -12.14
N GLY A 44 3.35 -18.66 -12.51
CA GLY A 44 2.42 -19.80 -12.54
C GLY A 44 2.43 -20.75 -11.34
N ASP A 45 1.75 -20.40 -10.25
CA ASP A 45 1.38 -21.32 -9.15
C ASP A 45 0.26 -22.32 -9.54
N ALA A 46 0.19 -22.74 -10.81
CA ALA A 46 -0.75 -23.76 -11.26
C ALA A 46 -0.30 -25.18 -10.87
N ASP A 47 0.97 -25.38 -10.53
CA ASP A 47 1.57 -26.72 -10.40
C ASP A 47 1.89 -27.14 -8.94
N HIS A 48 1.81 -26.23 -7.97
CA HIS A 48 2.24 -26.51 -6.59
C HIS A 48 1.13 -27.00 -5.65
N ARG A 49 -0.09 -27.22 -6.16
CA ARG A 49 -1.20 -27.77 -5.34
C ARG A 49 -1.18 -29.30 -5.26
N GLU A 50 -0.45 -29.98 -6.15
CA GLU A 50 -0.31 -31.44 -6.15
C GLU A 50 1.08 -31.89 -5.69
N GLN A 51 1.37 -31.68 -4.40
CA GLN A 51 2.33 -32.52 -3.68
C GLN A 51 2.16 -32.38 -2.16
N CYS A 52 0.96 -32.72 -1.68
CA CYS A 52 0.78 -33.20 -0.31
C CYS A 52 0.62 -34.73 -0.34
N GLY A 53 1.65 -35.40 -0.88
CA GLY A 53 1.86 -36.82 -0.73
C GLY A 53 3.13 -37.06 0.06
N SER A 54 2.98 -37.67 1.23
CA SER A 54 3.98 -38.39 2.02
C SER A 54 4.70 -37.67 3.18
N ALA A 55 4.53 -38.31 4.33
CA ALA A 55 5.08 -37.99 5.63
C ALA A 55 6.60 -38.22 5.67
N GLY A 56 7.37 -37.16 5.94
CA GLY A 56 8.81 -37.29 6.17
C GLY A 56 9.55 -35.96 6.35
N LYS A 57 10.15 -35.74 7.53
CA LYS A 57 11.20 -34.76 7.85
C LYS A 57 10.80 -33.27 7.85
N GLY A 58 10.09 -32.84 8.90
CA GLY A 58 9.65 -31.44 9.13
C GLY A 58 10.74 -30.36 9.06
N LYS A 59 12.04 -30.69 9.21
CA LYS A 59 13.15 -29.72 9.03
C LYS A 59 13.36 -29.29 7.57
N LYS A 60 13.21 -30.20 6.59
CA LYS A 60 13.34 -29.86 5.15
C LYS A 60 12.18 -28.99 4.69
N ARG A 61 10.94 -29.36 5.05
CA ARG A 61 9.72 -28.57 4.75
C ARG A 61 9.75 -27.18 5.37
N ARG A 62 10.35 -27.04 6.57
CA ARG A 62 10.53 -25.73 7.23
C ARG A 62 11.51 -24.83 6.47
N ALA A 63 12.66 -25.36 6.06
CA ALA A 63 13.68 -24.58 5.35
C ALA A 63 13.16 -24.09 3.99
N GLU A 64 12.40 -24.91 3.28
CA GLU A 64 11.74 -24.56 2.02
C GLU A 64 10.71 -23.43 2.22
N ARG A 65 9.83 -23.58 3.22
CA ARG A 65 8.86 -22.54 3.61
C ARG A 65 9.53 -21.22 4.02
N ASP A 66 10.65 -21.28 4.72
CA ASP A 66 11.40 -20.09 5.12
C ASP A 66 12.08 -19.43 3.92
N ARG A 67 12.51 -20.21 2.91
CA ARG A 67 13.05 -19.69 1.64
C ARG A 67 11.97 -18.97 0.82
N GLU A 68 10.80 -19.59 0.65
CA GLU A 68 9.64 -18.97 -0.03
C GLU A 68 9.22 -17.67 0.66
N SER A 69 9.16 -17.68 1.99
CA SER A 69 8.82 -16.51 2.81
C SER A 69 9.80 -15.36 2.60
N ARG A 70 11.11 -15.64 2.49
CA ARG A 70 12.13 -14.62 2.17
C ARG A 70 11.96 -14.06 0.76
N ILE A 71 11.80 -14.92 -0.24
CA ILE A 71 11.61 -14.51 -1.65
C ILE A 71 10.37 -13.60 -1.77
N ARG A 72 9.26 -14.01 -1.17
CA ARG A 72 8.02 -13.24 -1.17
C ARG A 72 8.16 -11.95 -0.34
N GLY A 73 8.94 -11.97 0.73
CA GLY A 73 9.31 -10.78 1.50
C GLY A 73 10.12 -9.76 0.67
N ASP A 74 11.08 -10.21 -0.13
CA ASP A 74 11.85 -9.36 -1.05
C ASP A 74 10.97 -8.79 -2.17
N LEU A 75 10.04 -9.58 -2.70
CA LEU A 75 9.06 -9.09 -3.65
C LEU A 75 8.15 -8.03 -3.04
N ASN A 76 7.62 -8.26 -1.83
CA ASN A 76 6.83 -7.26 -1.12
C ASN A 76 7.61 -5.94 -0.92
N ARG A 77 8.90 -6.03 -0.55
CA ARG A 77 9.78 -4.87 -0.43
C ARG A 77 10.00 -4.14 -1.76
N ARG A 78 10.00 -4.81 -2.90
CA ARG A 78 10.10 -4.13 -4.20
C ARG A 78 8.77 -3.49 -4.58
N VAL A 79 7.68 -4.25 -4.52
CA VAL A 79 6.33 -3.80 -4.86
C VAL A 79 5.91 -2.58 -4.02
N ALA A 80 6.14 -2.61 -2.71
CA ALA A 80 5.83 -1.45 -1.86
C ALA A 80 6.61 -0.18 -2.24
N SER A 81 7.87 -0.31 -2.68
CA SER A 81 8.65 0.85 -3.13
C SER A 81 8.08 1.42 -4.43
N GLU A 82 7.72 0.55 -5.38
CA GLU A 82 7.14 0.97 -6.64
C GLU A 82 5.77 1.66 -6.47
N ILE A 83 4.89 1.12 -5.62
CA ILE A 83 3.58 1.74 -5.35
C ILE A 83 3.75 3.17 -4.80
N VAL A 84 4.62 3.34 -3.81
CA VAL A 84 4.87 4.67 -3.22
C VAL A 84 5.51 5.62 -4.24
N LYS A 85 6.45 5.12 -5.05
CA LYS A 85 7.07 5.90 -6.14
C LYS A 85 6.03 6.37 -7.15
N MET A 86 5.13 5.50 -7.59
CA MET A 86 4.04 5.85 -8.50
C MET A 86 3.13 6.92 -7.90
N ALA A 87 2.74 6.75 -6.63
CA ALA A 87 1.89 7.71 -5.94
C ALA A 87 2.53 9.11 -5.86
N ARG A 88 3.84 9.17 -5.59
CA ARG A 88 4.60 10.44 -5.61
C ARG A 88 4.65 11.07 -6.99
N GLN A 89 4.94 10.27 -8.02
CA GLN A 89 5.05 10.76 -9.40
C GLN A 89 3.72 11.30 -9.93
N LEU A 90 2.62 10.68 -9.52
CA LEU A 90 1.26 11.09 -9.87
C LEU A 90 0.67 12.14 -8.90
N GLN A 91 1.41 12.52 -7.85
CA GLN A 91 0.97 13.47 -6.80
C GLN A 91 -0.37 13.11 -6.15
N CYS A 92 -0.63 11.81 -5.96
CA CYS A 92 -1.90 11.28 -5.46
C CYS A 92 -1.71 10.51 -4.14
N GLY A 93 -2.80 10.39 -3.38
CA GLY A 93 -2.85 9.51 -2.21
C GLY A 93 -3.03 8.03 -2.56
N ILE A 94 -2.80 7.14 -1.60
CA ILE A 94 -2.96 5.69 -1.75
C ILE A 94 -4.18 5.22 -0.96
N LYS A 95 -5.12 4.53 -1.61
CA LYS A 95 -6.20 3.79 -0.94
C LYS A 95 -5.90 2.29 -0.95
N LEU A 96 -6.05 1.67 0.22
CA LEU A 96 -5.88 0.24 0.45
C LEU A 96 -7.12 -0.32 1.13
N GLU A 97 -7.44 -1.58 0.90
CA GLU A 97 -8.43 -2.28 1.72
C GLU A 97 -7.92 -2.46 3.15
N ASP A 98 -8.82 -2.30 4.13
CA ASP A 98 -8.53 -2.67 5.51
C ASP A 98 -8.51 -4.20 5.64
N LEU A 99 -7.33 -4.78 5.40
CA LEU A 99 -7.12 -6.20 5.61
C LEU A 99 -7.21 -6.56 7.10
N ALA A 100 -7.06 -5.62 8.03
CA ALA A 100 -7.16 -5.89 9.47
C ALA A 100 -8.62 -6.00 9.95
N GLY A 101 -9.57 -5.36 9.26
CA GLY A 101 -10.96 -5.23 9.71
C GLY A 101 -11.87 -6.44 9.44
N ALA A 102 -11.73 -7.10 8.28
CA ALA A 102 -12.67 -8.13 7.86
C ALA A 102 -12.14 -9.56 8.02
N GLY A 103 -12.54 -10.23 9.11
CA GLY A 103 -12.65 -11.70 9.09
C GLY A 103 -11.54 -12.51 9.77
N PHE A 104 -10.62 -11.91 10.53
CA PHE A 104 -9.82 -12.68 11.48
C PHE A 104 -10.50 -12.72 12.85
N THR A 105 -11.53 -13.57 12.95
CA THR A 105 -12.20 -13.98 14.19
C THR A 105 -11.30 -14.87 15.04
N GLY A 106 -10.19 -14.29 15.49
CA GLY A 106 -9.24 -14.87 16.44
C GLY A 106 -8.53 -13.76 17.24
N ARG A 107 -9.16 -12.60 17.36
CA ARG A 107 -8.66 -11.45 18.12
C ARG A 107 -9.02 -11.65 19.59
N GLU A 108 -8.01 -11.84 20.43
CA GLU A 108 -8.17 -11.64 21.88
C GLU A 108 -8.23 -10.14 22.22
N LYS A 109 -7.69 -9.26 21.36
CA LYS A 109 -7.74 -7.78 21.46
C LYS A 109 -7.70 -7.09 20.08
N PRO A 110 -8.42 -5.97 19.86
CA PRO A 110 -8.26 -5.11 18.69
C PRO A 110 -6.82 -4.58 18.59
N GLY A 111 -6.21 -4.61 17.41
CA GLY A 111 -4.88 -4.03 17.17
C GLY A 111 -3.68 -4.99 17.30
N THR A 112 -3.87 -6.25 17.72
CA THR A 112 -2.78 -7.24 17.72
C THR A 112 -2.69 -7.96 16.37
N PRO A 113 -1.60 -7.81 15.59
CA PRO A 113 -1.41 -8.56 14.35
C PRO A 113 -1.24 -10.04 14.67
N LEU A 114 -1.99 -10.89 13.98
CA LEU A 114 -1.91 -12.33 14.18
C LEU A 114 -0.54 -12.88 13.74
N PRO A 115 -0.07 -14.01 14.31
CA PRO A 115 1.30 -14.50 14.08
C PRO A 115 1.65 -14.75 12.60
N PHE A 116 0.69 -15.12 11.77
CA PHE A 116 0.87 -15.31 10.32
C PHE A 116 0.88 -13.99 9.54
N ALA A 117 0.32 -12.89 10.08
CA ALA A 117 0.39 -11.55 9.51
C ALA A 117 1.79 -10.92 9.66
N ARG A 118 2.61 -11.48 10.56
CA ARG A 118 4.00 -11.07 10.81
C ARG A 118 5.03 -11.86 10.01
N ARG A 119 4.61 -12.86 9.22
CA ARG A 119 5.55 -13.59 8.34
C ARG A 119 5.92 -12.72 7.14
N ASP A 120 7.22 -12.74 6.82
CA ASP A 120 7.71 -12.22 5.55
C ASP A 120 6.92 -12.84 4.39
N GLY A 121 6.54 -11.99 3.44
CA GLY A 121 5.74 -12.38 2.28
C GLY A 121 4.21 -12.38 2.45
N SER A 122 3.65 -12.09 3.63
CA SER A 122 2.18 -11.95 3.76
C SER A 122 1.64 -10.65 3.14
N PHE A 123 0.34 -10.61 2.83
CA PHE A 123 -0.32 -9.39 2.32
C PHE A 123 -0.36 -8.27 3.39
N TYR A 124 -0.48 -8.63 4.67
CA TYR A 124 -0.31 -7.68 5.78
C TYR A 124 1.09 -7.09 5.85
N HIS A 125 2.13 -7.90 5.62
CA HIS A 125 3.49 -7.39 5.54
C HIS A 125 3.64 -6.39 4.39
N LEU A 126 3.04 -6.66 3.22
CA LEU A 126 3.01 -5.71 2.11
C LEU A 126 2.29 -4.40 2.46
N GLN A 127 1.10 -4.48 3.05
CA GLN A 127 0.34 -3.31 3.51
C GLN A 127 1.16 -2.46 4.50
N ASN A 128 1.76 -3.07 5.53
CA ASN A 128 2.60 -2.36 6.50
C ASN A 128 3.81 -1.68 5.84
N LEU A 129 4.45 -2.33 4.86
CA LEU A 129 5.56 -1.72 4.12
C LEU A 129 5.11 -0.51 3.30
N ILE A 130 3.93 -0.58 2.67
CA ILE A 130 3.37 0.54 1.91
C ILE A 130 3.05 1.69 2.86
N GLU A 131 2.32 1.44 3.94
CA GLU A 131 1.97 2.47 4.93
C GLU A 131 3.20 3.18 5.48
N ARG A 132 4.21 2.41 5.93
CA ARG A 132 5.43 2.96 6.49
C ARG A 132 6.18 3.82 5.46
N ARG A 133 6.39 3.32 4.25
CA ARG A 133 7.15 4.05 3.22
C ARG A 133 6.39 5.23 2.66
N ALA A 134 5.07 5.14 2.57
CA ALA A 134 4.23 6.25 2.17
C ALA A 134 4.33 7.37 3.20
N HIS A 135 4.25 7.04 4.49
CA HIS A 135 4.48 8.00 5.57
C HIS A 135 5.86 8.67 5.46
N ASP A 136 6.94 7.88 5.32
CA ASP A 136 8.31 8.40 5.17
C ASP A 136 8.47 9.27 3.90
N ALA A 137 7.65 9.02 2.87
CA ALA A 137 7.66 9.74 1.61
C ALA A 137 6.70 10.94 1.56
N GLY A 138 5.94 11.21 2.62
CA GLY A 138 4.92 12.26 2.64
C GLY A 138 3.67 11.96 1.82
N VAL A 139 3.41 10.70 1.47
CA VAL A 139 2.24 10.26 0.69
C VAL A 139 1.12 9.83 1.64
N PRO A 140 -0.09 10.39 1.54
CA PRO A 140 -1.18 10.00 2.42
C PRO A 140 -1.71 8.62 2.04
N VAL A 141 -2.09 7.86 3.06
CA VAL A 141 -2.71 6.54 2.92
C VAL A 141 -4.07 6.54 3.61
N ALA A 142 -5.07 5.97 2.96
CA ALA A 142 -6.40 5.77 3.52
C ALA A 142 -6.84 4.31 3.39
N LEU A 143 -7.42 3.78 4.46
CA LEU A 143 -7.96 2.43 4.50
C LEU A 143 -9.47 2.44 4.25
N VAL A 144 -9.94 1.55 3.38
CA VAL A 144 -11.35 1.42 2.97
C VAL A 144 -11.92 0.05 3.32
N ASP A 145 -13.22 -0.03 3.54
CA ASP A 145 -13.91 -1.29 3.87
C ASP A 145 -13.79 -2.32 2.72
N PRO A 146 -13.24 -3.52 2.96
CA PRO A 146 -13.14 -4.59 1.97
C PRO A 146 -14.49 -5.14 1.49
N ALA A 147 -15.60 -4.89 2.19
CA ALA A 147 -16.92 -5.44 1.85
C ALA A 147 -17.45 -4.98 0.47
N LEU A 148 -16.88 -3.92 -0.12
CA LEU A 148 -17.45 -3.23 -1.28
C LEU A 148 -16.68 -3.42 -2.59
N THR A 149 -15.56 -4.13 -2.62
CA THR A 149 -14.57 -4.01 -3.71
C THR A 149 -14.61 -5.14 -4.73
N SER A 150 -14.89 -6.38 -4.31
CA SER A 150 -14.77 -7.57 -5.19
C SER A 150 -16.04 -7.92 -5.98
N ARG A 151 -17.20 -7.36 -5.64
CA ARG A 151 -18.51 -7.71 -6.24
C ARG A 151 -19.27 -6.53 -6.85
N ARG A 152 -18.71 -5.31 -6.80
CA ARG A 152 -19.33 -4.12 -7.39
C ARG A 152 -18.66 -3.76 -8.71
N CYS A 153 -19.40 -3.17 -9.62
CA CYS A 153 -18.85 -2.62 -10.85
C CYS A 153 -18.27 -1.23 -10.61
N SER A 154 -17.01 -1.03 -10.98
CA SER A 154 -16.32 0.26 -10.91
C SER A 154 -16.96 1.35 -11.77
N ARG A 155 -17.69 0.99 -12.83
CA ARG A 155 -18.34 1.95 -13.72
C ARG A 155 -19.71 2.43 -13.25
N CYS A 156 -20.55 1.52 -12.72
CA CYS A 156 -21.93 1.84 -12.38
C CYS A 156 -22.31 1.62 -10.92
N GLY A 157 -21.40 1.11 -10.09
CA GLY A 157 -21.60 0.86 -8.66
C GLY A 157 -22.57 -0.29 -8.31
N LYS A 158 -23.23 -0.91 -9.30
CA LYS A 158 -24.13 -2.05 -9.09
C LYS A 158 -23.37 -3.37 -8.96
N ARG A 159 -24.03 -4.39 -8.40
CA ARG A 159 -23.44 -5.72 -8.22
C ARG A 159 -23.14 -6.36 -9.59
N GLY A 160 -21.97 -6.96 -9.72
CA GLY A 160 -21.58 -7.75 -10.88
C GLY A 160 -21.21 -9.18 -10.50
N ALA A 161 -20.75 -9.93 -11.49
CA ALA A 161 -20.31 -11.31 -11.35
C ALA A 161 -18.81 -11.42 -11.63
N ARG A 162 -18.09 -12.06 -10.71
CA ARG A 162 -16.68 -12.45 -10.90
C ARG A 162 -16.64 -13.94 -11.26
N LYS A 163 -15.93 -14.28 -12.34
CA LYS A 163 -15.62 -15.65 -12.75
C LYS A 163 -14.11 -15.76 -12.99
N GLY A 164 -13.38 -16.28 -11.99
CA GLY A 164 -11.92 -16.29 -12.00
C GLY A 164 -11.35 -14.87 -12.10
N LYS A 165 -10.55 -14.63 -13.14
CA LYS A 165 -9.90 -13.34 -13.45
C LYS A 165 -10.80 -12.36 -14.19
N ARG A 166 -12.00 -12.77 -14.63
CA ARG A 166 -12.92 -11.93 -15.39
C ARG A 166 -14.04 -11.39 -14.51
N PHE A 167 -14.42 -10.14 -14.74
CA PHE A 167 -15.59 -9.49 -14.17
C PHE A 167 -16.58 -9.12 -15.27
N LEU A 168 -17.87 -9.31 -14.98
CA LEU A 168 -18.99 -8.97 -15.85
C LEU A 168 -20.03 -8.19 -15.03
N CYS A 169 -20.42 -7.01 -15.51
CA CYS A 169 -21.56 -6.28 -14.97
C CYS A 169 -22.81 -6.51 -15.84
N PRO A 170 -23.90 -7.09 -15.31
CA PRO A 170 -25.13 -7.28 -16.08
C PRO A 170 -25.92 -5.98 -16.32
N HIS A 171 -25.57 -4.90 -15.62
CA HIS A 171 -26.34 -3.65 -15.67
C HIS A 171 -25.79 -2.61 -16.65
N CYS A 172 -24.46 -2.52 -16.79
CA CYS A 172 -23.81 -1.59 -17.72
C CYS A 172 -22.97 -2.30 -18.78
N LEU A 173 -23.02 -3.63 -18.81
CA LEU A 173 -22.32 -4.51 -19.76
C LEU A 173 -20.78 -4.39 -19.72
N TYR A 174 -20.23 -3.72 -18.71
CA TYR A 174 -18.79 -3.65 -18.50
C TYR A 174 -18.21 -5.06 -18.31
N THR A 175 -17.15 -5.35 -19.05
CA THR A 175 -16.32 -6.55 -18.91
C THR A 175 -14.85 -6.16 -18.75
N GLY A 176 -14.12 -6.90 -17.93
CA GLY A 176 -12.70 -6.60 -17.69
C GLY A 176 -12.04 -7.55 -16.71
N HIS A 177 -10.81 -7.21 -16.31
CA HIS A 177 -10.08 -7.94 -15.29
C HIS A 177 -10.70 -7.68 -13.90
N ALA A 178 -10.93 -8.73 -13.13
CA ALA A 178 -11.60 -8.64 -11.84
C ALA A 178 -10.81 -7.81 -10.82
N ASP A 179 -9.49 -8.02 -10.78
CA ASP A 179 -8.62 -7.31 -9.84
C ASP A 179 -8.41 -5.84 -10.24
N ALA A 180 -8.47 -5.52 -11.55
CA ALA A 180 -8.48 -4.14 -12.01
C ALA A 180 -9.77 -3.41 -11.60
N ASN A 181 -10.92 -4.09 -11.76
CA ASN A 181 -12.20 -3.56 -11.29
C ASN A 181 -12.21 -3.35 -9.76
N ALA A 182 -11.59 -4.26 -9.00
CA ALA A 182 -11.42 -4.11 -7.56
C ALA A 182 -10.55 -2.89 -7.21
N ALA A 183 -9.39 -2.72 -7.86
CA ALA A 183 -8.53 -1.55 -7.68
C ALA A 183 -9.24 -0.22 -7.96
N PHE A 184 -10.06 -0.14 -9.01
CA PHE A 184 -10.90 1.04 -9.26
C PHE A 184 -11.97 1.25 -8.19
N ASN A 185 -12.60 0.19 -7.70
CA ASN A 185 -13.55 0.29 -6.59
C ASN A 185 -12.88 0.80 -5.31
N ILE A 186 -11.66 0.35 -5.01
CA ILE A 186 -10.87 0.82 -3.86
C ILE A 186 -10.58 2.31 -4.00
N ALA A 187 -10.16 2.76 -5.18
CA ALA A 187 -9.90 4.17 -5.45
C ALA A 187 -11.16 5.05 -5.25
N ALA A 188 -12.31 4.56 -5.69
CA ALA A 188 -13.61 5.23 -5.57
C ALA A 188 -14.27 5.09 -4.19
N ALA A 189 -13.78 4.19 -3.34
CA ALA A 189 -14.39 3.92 -2.04
C ALA A 189 -14.27 5.13 -1.11
N ARG A 190 -15.32 5.31 -0.28
CA ARG A 190 -15.28 6.27 0.83
C ARG A 190 -14.33 5.74 1.89
N VAL A 191 -13.56 6.64 2.48
CA VAL A 191 -12.73 6.32 3.64
C VAL A 191 -13.65 5.99 4.80
N SER A 192 -13.41 4.86 5.48
CA SER A 192 -14.23 4.46 6.62
C SER A 192 -14.16 5.53 7.71
N PRO A 193 -15.29 6.00 8.28
CA PRO A 193 -15.26 6.99 9.37
C PRO A 193 -14.51 6.38 10.57
N GLY A 194 -13.36 6.96 10.91
CA GLY A 194 -12.47 6.44 11.97
C GLY A 194 -11.20 5.74 11.49
N SER A 195 -11.03 5.50 10.18
CA SER A 195 -9.71 5.16 9.63
C SER A 195 -8.78 6.35 9.79
N PRO A 196 -7.58 6.20 10.37
CA PRO A 196 -6.66 7.31 10.49
C PRO A 196 -6.23 7.72 9.09
N GLU A 197 -6.72 8.85 8.59
CA GLU A 197 -6.06 9.56 7.50
C GLU A 197 -4.72 10.01 8.08
N ARG A 198 -3.70 9.14 7.99
CA ARG A 198 -2.36 9.44 8.46
C ARG A 198 -1.75 10.39 7.43
N ARG A 199 -2.21 11.63 7.42
CA ARG A 199 -1.48 12.71 6.79
C ARG A 199 -0.14 12.83 7.50
N PRO A 200 0.97 12.99 6.77
CA PRO A 200 2.23 13.40 7.39
C PRO A 200 1.95 14.68 8.20
N PRO A 201 2.58 14.85 9.39
CA PRO A 201 2.46 16.11 10.11
C PRO A 201 2.84 17.26 9.17
N ALA A 202 2.02 18.31 9.15
CA ALA A 202 2.36 19.52 8.43
C ALA A 202 3.73 20.00 8.94
N ILE A 203 4.70 20.09 8.05
CA ILE A 203 5.98 20.72 8.38
C ILE A 203 5.67 22.20 8.54
N THR A 204 5.33 22.63 9.75
CA THR A 204 5.22 24.06 10.04
C THR A 204 6.61 24.66 9.83
N PRO A 205 6.79 25.68 8.98
CA PRO A 205 8.07 26.38 8.92
C PRO A 205 8.32 26.94 10.32
N SER A 206 9.38 26.46 10.98
CA SER A 206 9.83 27.02 12.25
C SER A 206 10.11 28.50 12.02
N ALA A 207 9.51 29.35 12.84
CA ALA A 207 9.72 30.80 12.81
C ALA A 207 11.22 31.14 12.72
N PRO A 208 11.62 32.16 11.95
CA PRO A 208 13.01 32.59 11.92
C PRO A 208 13.41 33.01 13.34
N GLY A 209 14.33 32.25 13.93
CA GLY A 209 14.88 32.52 15.26
C GLY A 209 15.48 33.92 15.30
N CYS A 210 15.10 34.67 16.32
CA CYS A 210 15.66 35.97 16.64
C CYS A 210 17.19 35.90 16.66
N ALA A 211 17.83 36.73 15.84
CA ALA A 211 19.28 36.92 15.86
C ALA A 211 19.71 37.41 17.25
N ALA A 212 20.57 36.65 17.92
CA ALA A 212 21.28 37.12 19.11
C ALA A 212 22.33 38.18 18.70
N PRO A 213 22.55 39.24 19.50
CA PRO A 213 23.54 40.27 19.18
C PRO A 213 24.96 39.72 19.32
N SER A 214 25.80 39.97 18.31
CA SER A 214 27.23 39.67 18.34
C SER A 214 27.94 40.50 19.42
N ARG A 215 28.67 39.81 20.29
CA ARG A 215 29.66 40.40 21.20
C ARG A 215 31.03 39.92 20.75
N ASP A 216 31.78 40.77 20.07
CA ASP A 216 33.22 40.62 19.87
C ASP A 216 33.87 41.90 20.41
N THR A 217 34.26 41.91 21.68
CA THR A 217 35.60 41.58 22.22
C THR A 217 36.72 42.44 21.62
N ALA A 218 37.17 43.37 22.45
CA ALA A 218 38.33 44.22 22.23
C ALA A 218 39.61 43.39 22.19
N SER A 219 40.41 43.56 21.14
CA SER A 219 41.81 43.14 21.10
C SER A 219 42.70 44.37 21.08
N ARG A 220 43.55 44.43 22.11
CA ARG A 220 44.70 45.30 22.26
C ARG A 220 45.80 44.84 21.31
N ASP A 221 46.46 45.79 20.66
CA ASP A 221 47.88 45.78 20.26
C ASP A 221 48.24 47.27 20.12
N GLY A 222 49.28 47.85 20.71
CA GLY A 222 50.59 47.33 21.03
C GLY A 222 51.60 48.26 20.35
N SER A 223 52.11 49.24 21.10
CA SER A 223 53.10 50.23 20.66
C SER A 223 54.43 49.59 20.27
N SER A 224 55.04 50.05 19.17
CA SER A 224 56.46 50.43 19.04
C SER A 224 56.67 51.11 17.69
#